data_AF-A0A161K0Y4-F1
#
_entry.id   AF-A0A161K0Y4-F1
#
_cell.length_a   1.000
_cell.length_b   1.000
_cell.length_c   1.000
_cell.angle_alpha   90.00
_cell.angle_beta   90.00
_cell.angle_gamma   90.00
#
_symmetry.space_group_name_H-M   'P 1'
#
loop_
_entity.id
_entity.type
_entity.pdbx_description
1 polymer ?
#
loop_
_entity_poly.entity_id
_entity_poly.type
_entity_poly.pdbx_seq_one_letter_code
_entity_poly.pdbx_strand_id
1 'polypeptide(L)'
;MSYRTGKNFAARMDDLAELTGIPRLTSQLAQDQRRRRPLRWPSMVALVLATIGFGLTLVMPGQFFPGTTLLLLGEGIALFLSWSGPVKPWGATRGVDERDRALRRDAYFATTTSATGVAVLGLIGMAGLALLAGWDRWILVVEMGMLAFYLILLCLIVPTLYVSWTTRPIEDE
;
A
#
# COMPACT_ATOMS: atom_id res chain seq x y z
N MET A 1 5.07 -48.46 -40.11
CA MET A 1 4.92 -48.14 -38.68
C MET A 1 3.82 -47.10 -38.55
N SER A 2 2.62 -47.53 -38.15
CA SER A 2 1.39 -46.75 -38.15
C SER A 2 1.12 -46.22 -36.74
N TYR A 3 1.01 -44.91 -36.56
CA TYR A 3 0.31 -44.28 -35.42
C TYR A 3 -0.15 -42.84 -35.80
N ARG A 4 -1.27 -42.75 -36.51
CA ARG A 4 -2.34 -41.78 -36.17
C ARG A 4 -3.40 -42.66 -35.50
N THR A 5 -3.93 -42.34 -34.33
CA THR A 5 -4.92 -41.28 -34.10
C THR A 5 -5.19 -41.21 -32.59
N GLY A 6 -5.55 -40.04 -32.05
CA GLY A 6 -6.19 -40.00 -30.73
C GLY A 6 -5.82 -38.84 -29.80
N LYS A 7 -5.32 -37.68 -30.25
CA LYS A 7 -5.52 -36.48 -29.43
C LYS A 7 -6.99 -36.10 -29.55
N ASN A 8 -7.72 -36.11 -28.43
CA ASN A 8 -9.10 -35.62 -28.36
C ASN A 8 -9.16 -34.21 -28.95
N PHE A 9 -10.28 -33.87 -29.59
CA PHE A 9 -10.49 -32.56 -30.21
C PHE A 9 -10.18 -31.42 -29.20
N ALA A 10 -10.55 -31.60 -27.94
CA ALA A 10 -10.20 -30.72 -26.83
C ALA A 10 -8.68 -30.53 -26.66
N ALA A 11 -7.89 -31.60 -26.71
CA ALA A 11 -6.44 -31.53 -26.56
C ALA A 11 -5.74 -30.82 -27.74
N ARG A 12 -6.34 -30.86 -28.94
CA ARG A 12 -5.85 -30.08 -30.09
C ARG A 12 -6.23 -28.60 -29.99
N MET A 13 -7.38 -28.29 -29.38
CA MET A 13 -7.77 -26.92 -29.09
C MET A 13 -6.91 -26.31 -27.98
N ASP A 14 -6.53 -27.10 -26.97
CA ASP A 14 -5.56 -26.68 -25.95
C ASP A 14 -4.18 -26.40 -26.57
N ASP A 15 -3.64 -27.28 -27.42
CA ASP A 15 -2.36 -27.04 -28.12
C ASP A 15 -2.41 -25.75 -28.98
N LEU A 16 -3.55 -25.48 -29.64
CA LEU A 16 -3.75 -24.26 -30.44
C LEU A 16 -3.94 -23.00 -29.59
N ALA A 17 -4.59 -23.13 -28.42
CA ALA A 17 -4.67 -22.07 -27.42
C ALA A 17 -3.28 -21.77 -26.83
N GLU A 18 -2.44 -22.78 -26.65
CA GLU A 18 -1.07 -22.64 -26.17
C GLU A 18 -0.16 -21.92 -27.18
N LEU A 19 -0.34 -22.20 -28.48
CA LEU A 19 0.33 -21.53 -29.60
C LEU A 19 -0.09 -20.06 -29.77
N THR A 20 -1.32 -19.71 -29.40
CA THR A 20 -1.83 -18.32 -29.44
C THR A 20 -1.41 -17.50 -28.22
N GLY A 21 -0.77 -18.13 -27.22
CA GLY A 21 -0.33 -17.46 -26.00
C GLY A 21 -1.47 -17.08 -25.04
N ILE A 22 -2.69 -17.51 -25.33
CA ILE A 22 -3.89 -17.24 -24.53
C ILE A 22 -3.75 -17.75 -23.08
N PRO A 23 -3.19 -18.94 -22.78
CA PRO A 23 -2.98 -19.39 -21.39
C PRO A 23 -2.01 -18.48 -20.61
N ARG A 24 -1.06 -17.83 -21.29
CA ARG A 24 -0.18 -16.83 -20.68
C ARG A 24 -0.95 -15.55 -20.37
N LEU A 25 -1.89 -15.16 -21.22
CA LEU A 25 -2.78 -14.03 -20.97
C LEU A 25 -3.76 -14.33 -19.84
N THR A 26 -4.36 -15.52 -19.75
CA THR A 26 -5.26 -15.88 -18.63
C THR A 26 -4.52 -16.00 -17.31
N SER A 27 -3.33 -16.60 -17.28
CA SER A 27 -2.51 -16.61 -16.06
C SER A 27 -2.03 -15.20 -15.67
N GLN A 28 -1.71 -14.34 -16.64
CA GLN A 28 -1.39 -12.93 -16.40
C GLN A 28 -2.59 -12.14 -15.88
N LEU A 29 -3.77 -12.30 -16.50
CA LEU A 29 -5.03 -11.69 -16.10
C LEU A 29 -5.42 -12.14 -14.70
N ALA A 30 -5.32 -13.44 -14.38
CA ALA A 30 -5.59 -13.95 -13.03
C ALA A 30 -4.64 -13.34 -11.98
N GLN A 31 -3.37 -13.13 -12.33
CA GLN A 31 -2.40 -12.51 -11.43
C GLN A 31 -2.62 -11.00 -11.27
N ASP A 32 -3.04 -10.31 -12.34
CA ASP A 32 -3.41 -8.90 -12.32
C ASP A 32 -4.73 -8.69 -11.55
N GLN A 33 -5.70 -9.60 -11.68
CA GLN A 33 -6.96 -9.64 -10.94
C GLN A 33 -6.71 -9.92 -9.44
N ARG A 34 -5.72 -10.77 -9.11
CA ARG A 34 -5.28 -10.99 -7.71
C ARG A 34 -4.64 -9.75 -7.10
N ARG A 35 -3.85 -8.97 -7.85
CA ARG A 35 -3.30 -7.67 -7.41
C ARG A 35 -4.39 -6.61 -7.26
N ARG A 36 -5.42 -6.62 -8.11
CA ARG A 36 -6.56 -5.68 -8.05
C ARG A 36 -7.51 -5.93 -6.88
N ARG A 37 -7.26 -6.93 -6.02
CA ARG A 37 -8.10 -7.17 -4.85
C ARG A 37 -8.03 -5.97 -3.90
N PRO A 38 -9.17 -5.39 -3.52
CA PRO A 38 -9.21 -4.21 -2.67
C PRO A 38 -8.75 -4.58 -1.25
N LEU A 39 -7.55 -4.12 -0.87
CA LEU A 39 -6.95 -4.36 0.46
C LEU A 39 -7.39 -3.28 1.46
N ARG A 40 -8.71 -3.03 1.54
CA ARG A 40 -9.30 -1.94 2.35
C ARG A 40 -9.02 -2.13 3.84
N TRP A 41 -9.39 -3.30 4.37
CA TRP A 41 -9.29 -3.64 5.79
C TRP A 41 -7.84 -3.57 6.32
N PRO A 42 -6.85 -4.25 5.70
CA PRO A 42 -5.48 -4.20 6.21
C PRO A 42 -4.86 -2.79 6.09
N SER A 43 -5.22 -2.02 5.06
CA SER A 43 -4.77 -0.62 4.94
C SER A 43 -5.36 0.27 6.03
N MET A 44 -6.65 0.09 6.38
CA MET A 44 -7.27 0.81 7.49
C MET A 44 -6.64 0.44 8.84
N VAL A 45 -6.36 -0.84 9.07
CA VAL A 45 -5.69 -1.29 10.30
C VAL A 45 -4.31 -0.67 10.42
N ALA A 46 -3.51 -0.74 9.36
CA ALA A 46 -2.19 -0.14 9.35
C ALA A 46 -2.25 1.36 9.67
N LEU A 47 -3.20 2.08 9.05
CA LEU A 47 -3.39 3.50 9.28
C LEU A 47 -3.81 3.81 10.73
N VAL A 48 -4.77 3.07 11.28
CA VAL A 48 -5.24 3.24 12.66
C VAL A 48 -4.13 2.95 13.66
N LEU A 49 -3.38 1.85 13.48
CA LEU A 49 -2.24 1.51 14.33
C LEU A 49 -1.16 2.59 14.29
N ALA A 50 -0.80 3.08 13.09
CA ALA A 50 0.19 4.12 12.93
C ALA A 50 -0.27 5.45 13.56
N THR A 51 -1.54 5.82 13.39
CA THR A 51 -2.11 7.06 13.93
C THR A 51 -2.19 7.01 15.46
N ILE A 52 -2.66 5.90 16.03
CA ILE A 52 -2.72 5.71 17.49
C ILE A 52 -1.31 5.65 18.06
N GLY A 53 -0.39 4.94 17.41
CA GLY A 53 1.01 4.85 17.81
C GLY A 53 1.66 6.23 17.91
N PHE A 54 1.53 7.05 16.86
CA PHE A 54 2.02 8.43 16.86
C PHE A 54 1.30 9.32 17.89
N GLY A 55 -0.03 9.19 18.02
CA GLY A 55 -0.77 9.93 19.06
C GLY A 55 -0.28 9.61 20.48
N LEU A 56 0.08 8.35 20.74
CA LEU A 56 0.61 7.94 22.04
C LEU A 56 2.02 8.50 22.31
N THR A 57 2.88 8.64 21.30
CA THR A 57 4.20 9.28 21.50
C THR A 57 4.04 10.74 21.91
N LEU A 58 3.05 11.44 21.34
CA LEU A 58 2.76 12.84 21.69
C LEU A 58 2.15 13.01 23.09
N VAL A 59 1.29 12.08 23.54
CA VAL A 59 0.63 12.18 24.86
C VAL A 59 1.54 11.75 26.00
N MET A 60 2.43 10.78 25.76
CA MET A 60 3.36 10.25 26.75
C MET A 60 4.81 10.46 26.29
N PRO A 61 5.26 11.72 26.16
CA PRO A 61 6.59 12.03 25.67
C PRO A 61 7.66 11.41 26.59
N GLY A 62 8.59 10.67 25.99
CA GLY A 62 9.65 9.94 26.71
C GLY A 62 9.30 8.50 27.11
N GLN A 63 8.04 8.07 27.01
CA GLN A 63 7.66 6.66 27.10
C GLN A 63 7.57 6.04 25.71
N PHE A 64 8.73 5.69 25.17
CA PHE A 64 8.87 5.25 23.78
C PHE A 64 8.15 3.93 23.46
N PHE A 65 8.05 3.02 24.42
CA PHE A 65 7.62 1.65 24.16
C PHE A 65 6.21 1.50 23.55
N PRO A 66 5.13 2.04 24.14
CA PRO A 66 3.78 1.79 23.63
C PRO A 66 3.56 2.41 22.24
N GLY A 67 3.90 3.69 22.04
CA GLY A 67 3.69 4.38 20.77
C GLY A 67 4.55 3.81 19.63
N THR A 68 5.84 3.57 19.90
CA THR A 68 6.76 3.02 18.90
C THR A 68 6.38 1.60 18.48
N THR A 69 5.92 0.76 19.41
CA THR A 69 5.48 -0.61 19.09
C THR A 69 4.29 -0.60 18.13
N LEU A 70 3.31 0.27 18.35
CA LEU A 70 2.17 0.41 17.43
C LEU A 70 2.59 0.93 16.06
N LEU A 71 3.52 1.88 16.00
CA LEU A 71 4.10 2.38 14.75
C LEU A 71 4.81 1.26 13.97
N LEU A 72 5.62 0.44 14.65
CA LEU A 72 6.32 -0.70 14.03
C LEU A 72 5.34 -1.80 13.56
N LEU A 73 4.27 -2.07 14.31
CA LEU A 73 3.21 -2.98 13.85
C LEU A 73 2.51 -2.44 12.60
N GLY A 74 2.23 -1.13 12.57
CA GLY A 74 1.71 -0.45 11.39
C GLY A 74 2.65 -0.56 10.19
N GLU A 75 3.97 -0.41 10.41
CA GLU A 75 5.01 -0.59 9.39
C GLU A 75 5.00 -1.98 8.78
N GLY A 76 4.97 -3.04 9.61
CA GLY A 76 4.96 -4.41 9.10
C GLY A 76 3.80 -4.68 8.14
N ILE A 77 2.61 -4.16 8.47
CA ILE A 77 1.44 -4.25 7.58
C ILE A 77 1.63 -3.36 6.34
N ALA A 78 2.14 -2.14 6.49
CA ALA A 78 2.38 -1.21 5.39
C ALA A 78 3.37 -1.78 4.35
N LEU A 79 4.45 -2.43 4.78
CA LEU A 79 5.40 -3.11 3.90
C LEU A 79 4.74 -4.25 3.13
N PHE A 80 3.92 -5.06 3.82
CA PHE A 80 3.15 -6.12 3.18
C PHE A 80 2.19 -5.55 2.12
N LEU A 81 1.53 -4.41 2.40
CA LEU A 81 0.66 -3.72 1.47
C LEU A 81 1.42 -3.13 0.28
N SER A 82 2.61 -2.57 0.49
CA SER A 82 3.42 -2.04 -0.63
C SER A 82 3.85 -3.14 -1.60
N TRP A 83 4.05 -4.37 -1.12
CA TRP A 83 4.41 -5.51 -1.96
C TRP A 83 3.19 -6.11 -2.67
N SER A 84 2.14 -6.41 -1.90
CA SER A 84 0.96 -7.16 -2.34
C SER A 84 -0.19 -6.27 -2.84
N GLY A 85 -0.01 -4.95 -2.73
CA GLY A 85 -1.01 -3.94 -2.98
C GLY A 85 -1.51 -3.84 -4.42
N PRO A 86 -2.64 -3.14 -4.61
CA PRO A 86 -3.23 -2.91 -5.92
C PRO A 86 -2.43 -1.93 -6.77
N VAL A 87 -1.57 -1.11 -6.16
CA VAL A 87 -0.65 -0.22 -6.87
C VAL A 87 0.60 -1.00 -7.25
N LYS A 88 0.83 -1.21 -8.55
CA LYS A 88 2.09 -1.82 -9.02
C LYS A 88 3.28 -0.93 -8.59
N PRO A 89 4.36 -1.50 -8.02
CA PRO A 89 5.53 -0.73 -7.61
C PRO A 89 6.23 -0.07 -8.81
N TRP A 90 6.93 1.03 -8.53
CA TRP A 90 7.76 1.71 -9.54
C TRP A 90 8.93 0.79 -9.93
N GLY A 91 9.16 0.61 -11.22
CA GLY A 91 10.16 -0.35 -11.73
C GLY A 91 9.69 -1.81 -11.85
N ALA A 92 8.38 -2.08 -11.73
CA ALA A 92 7.84 -3.40 -12.03
C ALA A 92 8.26 -3.87 -13.44
N THR A 93 8.70 -5.13 -13.55
CA THR A 93 9.15 -5.73 -14.82
C THR A 93 8.04 -5.91 -15.86
N ARG A 94 6.77 -5.76 -15.45
CA ARG A 94 5.61 -5.79 -16.35
C ARG A 94 5.26 -4.37 -16.81
N GLY A 95 4.86 -4.27 -18.07
CA GLY A 95 4.32 -3.05 -18.66
C GLY A 95 3.21 -2.44 -17.81
N VAL A 96 3.22 -1.11 -17.74
CA VAL A 96 2.22 -0.32 -17.02
C VAL A 96 1.23 0.19 -18.06
N ASP A 97 0.02 -0.33 -18.02
CA ASP A 97 -1.07 0.09 -18.90
C ASP A 97 -1.47 1.55 -18.59
N GLU A 98 -2.20 2.20 -19.49
CA GLU A 98 -2.64 3.58 -19.30
C GLU A 98 -3.49 3.77 -18.03
N ARG A 99 -4.34 2.80 -17.73
CA ARG A 99 -5.14 2.76 -16.49
C ARG A 99 -4.24 2.71 -15.24
N ASP A 100 -3.18 1.92 -15.27
CA ASP A 100 -2.24 1.81 -14.15
C ASP A 100 -1.45 3.11 -13.97
N ARG A 101 -1.12 3.82 -15.07
CA ARG A 101 -0.48 5.16 -14.99
C ARG A 101 -1.40 6.19 -14.37
N ALA A 102 -2.68 6.23 -14.77
CA ALA A 102 -3.67 7.13 -14.20
C ALA A 102 -3.87 6.86 -12.70
N LEU A 103 -4.07 5.59 -12.32
CA LEU A 103 -4.23 5.19 -10.91
C LEU A 103 -3.01 5.55 -10.05
N ARG A 104 -1.79 5.34 -10.55
CA ARG A 104 -0.56 5.74 -9.84
C ARG A 104 -0.47 7.24 -9.65
N ARG A 105 -0.79 8.02 -10.67
CA ARG A 105 -0.74 9.48 -10.61
C ARG A 105 -1.72 10.00 -9.57
N ASP A 106 -2.95 9.50 -9.60
CA ASP A 106 -4.00 9.94 -8.68
C ASP A 106 -3.69 9.50 -7.24
N ALA A 107 -3.18 8.27 -7.07
CA ALA A 107 -2.71 7.80 -5.77
C ALA A 107 -1.54 8.64 -5.24
N TYR A 108 -0.58 9.01 -6.09
CA TYR A 108 0.53 9.89 -5.73
C TYR A 108 0.03 11.25 -5.24
N PHE A 109 -0.89 11.89 -5.97
CA PHE A 109 -1.47 13.16 -5.52
C PHE A 109 -2.21 13.04 -4.20
N ALA A 110 -3.01 11.99 -4.01
CA ALA A 110 -3.71 11.74 -2.75
C ALA A 110 -2.72 11.57 -1.58
N THR A 111 -1.66 10.79 -1.80
CA THR A 111 -0.60 10.56 -0.83
C THR A 111 0.16 11.82 -0.51
N THR A 112 0.67 12.55 -1.50
CA THR A 112 1.40 13.81 -1.27
C THR A 112 0.52 14.83 -0.55
N THR A 113 -0.74 15.00 -0.96
CA THR A 113 -1.67 15.94 -0.30
C THR A 113 -1.89 15.57 1.16
N SER A 114 -2.16 14.29 1.45
CA SER A 114 -2.35 13.80 2.82
C SER A 114 -1.08 13.94 3.67
N ALA A 115 0.08 13.53 3.15
CA ALA A 115 1.36 13.62 3.85
C ALA A 115 1.76 15.08 4.12
N THR A 116 1.60 15.99 3.15
CA THR A 116 1.86 17.41 3.36
C THR A 116 0.91 18.02 4.40
N GLY A 117 -0.39 17.68 4.34
CA GLY A 117 -1.36 18.13 5.34
C GLY A 117 -0.99 17.69 6.75
N VAL A 118 -0.66 16.40 6.92
CA VAL A 118 -0.18 15.86 8.20
C VAL A 118 1.14 16.47 8.63
N ALA A 119 2.09 16.70 7.71
CA ALA A 119 3.37 17.31 8.05
C ALA A 119 3.19 18.74 8.58
N VAL A 120 2.38 19.56 7.92
CA VAL A 120 2.10 20.93 8.37
C VAL A 120 1.41 20.93 9.73
N LEU A 121 0.35 20.12 9.90
CA LEU A 121 -0.36 20.00 11.16
C LEU A 121 0.53 19.43 12.27
N GLY A 122 1.36 18.43 11.97
CA GLY A 122 2.27 17.80 12.90
C GLY A 122 3.36 18.76 13.37
N LEU A 123 3.96 19.54 12.47
CA LEU A 123 4.98 20.54 12.82
C LEU A 123 4.40 21.66 13.69
N ILE A 124 3.25 22.22 13.31
CA ILE A 124 2.58 23.27 14.09
C ILE A 124 2.12 22.71 15.45
N GLY A 125 1.51 21.53 15.45
CA GLY A 125 1.01 20.86 16.65
C GLY A 125 2.14 20.51 17.62
N MET A 126 3.26 19.96 17.14
CA MET A 126 4.42 19.68 17.99
C MET A 126 5.08 20.94 18.51
N ALA A 127 5.21 22.01 17.70
CA ALA A 127 5.72 23.29 18.19
C ALA A 127 4.83 23.84 19.31
N GLY A 128 3.50 23.78 19.14
CA GLY A 128 2.54 24.19 20.16
C GLY A 128 2.63 23.34 21.43
N LEU A 129 2.68 22.01 21.30
CA LEU A 129 2.81 21.08 22.43
C LEU A 129 4.13 21.29 23.17
N ALA A 130 5.24 21.45 22.44
CA ALA A 130 6.56 21.66 23.04
C ALA A 130 6.61 22.96 23.86
N LEU A 131 5.97 24.03 23.37
CA LEU A 131 5.88 25.32 24.08
C LEU A 131 4.97 25.22 25.32
N LEU A 132 3.82 24.55 25.21
CA LEU A 132 2.84 24.44 26.29
C LEU A 132 3.30 23.49 27.41
N ALA A 133 3.91 22.36 27.04
CA ALA A 133 4.33 21.32 27.96
C ALA A 133 5.80 21.46 28.40
N GLY A 134 6.53 22.45 27.89
CA GLY A 134 7.93 22.70 28.27
C GLY A 134 8.87 21.54 27.94
N TRP A 135 8.73 20.95 26.75
CA TRP A 135 9.52 19.78 26.36
C TRP A 135 11.01 20.09 26.28
N ASP A 136 11.83 19.14 26.73
CA ASP A 136 13.27 19.20 26.52
C ASP A 136 13.62 19.03 25.03
N ARG A 137 14.73 19.63 24.60
CA ARG A 137 15.21 19.59 23.22
C ARG A 137 15.38 18.16 22.72
N TRP A 138 15.83 17.25 23.58
CA TRP A 138 15.98 15.84 23.23
C TRP A 138 14.65 15.19 22.84
N ILE A 139 13.59 15.41 23.63
CA ILE A 139 12.25 14.88 23.36
C ILE A 139 11.73 15.42 22.03
N LEU A 140 11.91 16.72 21.78
CA LEU A 140 11.51 17.34 20.52
C LEU A 140 12.19 16.68 19.30
N VAL A 141 13.50 16.42 19.37
CA VAL A 141 14.23 15.76 18.28
C VAL A 141 13.70 14.36 18.03
N VAL A 142 13.39 13.59 19.09
CA VAL A 142 12.86 12.24 18.92
C VAL A 142 11.45 12.27 18.33
N GLU A 143 10.56 13.14 18.80
CA GLU A 143 9.20 13.26 18.26
C GLU A 143 9.19 13.75 16.81
N MET A 144 10.13 14.63 16.41
CA MET A 144 10.33 14.97 15.01
C MET A 144 10.73 13.75 14.15
N GLY A 145 11.57 12.86 14.70
CA GLY A 145 11.90 11.59 14.09
C GLY A 145 10.68 10.67 13.95
N MET A 146 9.84 10.60 14.98
CA MET A 146 8.59 9.82 14.96
C MET A 146 7.58 10.38 13.95
N LEU A 147 7.48 11.71 13.81
CA LEU A 147 6.67 12.32 12.74
C LEU A 147 7.21 11.94 11.36
N ALA A 148 8.52 12.04 11.14
CA ALA A 148 9.12 11.65 9.86
C ALA A 148 8.83 10.18 9.54
N PHE A 149 8.94 9.30 10.52
CA PHE A 149 8.60 7.89 10.39
C PHE A 149 7.10 7.69 10.06
N TYR A 150 6.21 8.38 10.76
CA TYR A 150 4.78 8.35 10.49
C TYR A 150 4.43 8.85 9.07
N LEU A 151 5.11 9.89 8.58
CA LEU A 151 4.95 10.38 7.20
C LEU A 151 5.38 9.33 6.17
N ILE A 152 6.46 8.58 6.42
CA ILE A 152 6.87 7.45 5.58
C ILE A 152 5.78 6.38 5.56
N LEU A 153 5.19 6.05 6.71
CA LEU A 153 4.08 5.09 6.78
C LEU A 153 2.86 5.55 5.98
N LEU A 154 2.51 6.84 6.04
CA LEU A 154 1.46 7.39 5.20
C LEU A 154 1.77 7.21 3.71
N CYS A 155 3.02 7.42 3.31
CA CYS A 155 3.45 7.20 1.93
C CYS A 155 3.30 5.74 1.47
N LEU A 156 3.37 4.77 2.38
CA LEU A 156 3.19 3.34 2.08
C LEU A 156 1.71 2.92 2.10
N ILE A 157 0.93 3.46 3.05
CA ILE A 157 -0.45 3.02 3.31
C ILE A 157 -1.46 3.74 2.41
N VAL A 158 -1.34 5.07 2.27
CA VAL A 158 -2.34 5.91 1.59
C VAL A 158 -2.55 5.54 0.11
N PRO A 159 -1.50 5.27 -0.71
CA PRO A 159 -1.73 4.89 -2.11
C PRO A 159 -2.58 3.62 -2.22
N THR A 160 -2.29 2.63 -1.38
CA THR A 160 -2.99 1.35 -1.32
C THR A 160 -4.42 1.53 -0.85
N LEU A 161 -4.65 2.37 0.16
CA LEU A 161 -5.98 2.69 0.67
C LEU A 161 -6.82 3.42 -0.38
N TYR A 162 -6.26 4.46 -1.01
CA TYR A 162 -6.91 5.25 -2.06
C TYR A 162 -7.38 4.36 -3.20
N VAL A 163 -6.47 3.55 -3.77
CA VAL A 163 -6.81 2.65 -4.87
C VAL A 163 -7.80 1.57 -4.41
N SER A 164 -7.66 1.03 -3.20
CA SER A 164 -8.62 0.04 -2.68
C SER A 164 -10.03 0.59 -2.56
N TRP A 165 -10.20 1.90 -2.33
CA TRP A 165 -11.50 2.57 -2.27
C TRP A 165 -12.03 2.97 -3.64
N THR A 166 -11.18 3.46 -4.55
CA THR A 166 -11.61 3.92 -5.87
C THR A 166 -11.88 2.77 -6.84
N THR A 167 -11.25 1.61 -6.64
CA THR A 167 -11.49 0.43 -7.48
C THR A 167 -12.71 -0.34 -6.97
N ARG A 168 -13.76 -0.44 -7.79
CA ARG A 168 -14.89 -1.35 -7.55
C ARG A 168 -14.45 -2.78 -7.92
N PRO A 169 -14.76 -3.80 -7.09
CA PRO A 169 -14.60 -5.18 -7.50
C PRO A 169 -15.46 -5.41 -8.74
N ILE A 170 -14.90 -6.09 -9.74
CA ILE A 170 -15.69 -6.61 -10.85
C ILE A 170 -16.47 -7.78 -10.23
N GLU A 171 -17.79 -7.68 -10.19
CA GLU A 171 -18.65 -8.80 -9.79
C GLU A 171 -18.44 -9.91 -10.82
N ASP A 172 -17.96 -11.06 -10.34
CA ASP A 172 -17.94 -12.29 -11.12
C ASP A 172 -19.41 -12.78 -11.17
N GLU A 173 -20.18 -12.34 -12.18
CA GLU A 173 -21.45 -12.99 -12.59
C GLU A 173 -21.18 -14.30 -13.35
#